data_AF-A0AAV5CUA9-F1
#
_entry.id   AF-A0AAV5CUA9-F1
#
_cell.length_a   1.000
_cell.length_b   1.000
_cell.length_c   1.000
_cell.angle_alpha   90.00
_cell.angle_beta   90.00
_cell.angle_gamma   90.00
#
_symmetry.space_group_name_H-M   'P 1'
#
loop_
_entity.id
_entity.type
_entity.pdbx_description
1 polymer ?
#
loop_
_entity_poly.entity_id
_entity_poly.type
_entity_poly.pdbx_seq_one_letter_code
_entity_poly.pdbx_strand_id
1 'polypeptide(L)'
;MSSFLLFFQGHEGRYSIYVHASREKPEHVSPLFVGRDIHSEKVTWGKISMVDAERRLLANALQDSDNQHFVLLSDSYSVILFRVELISFYIFSSSFYDPGPHGNFRYSKNMLPEVRESDFRKGSQWFSVKRQHALMIVADSLYYNKFKHHCRPGMEDGRNCYADEHYLPTLFYKVVTQNPCLWNGVKRPCYLFARKFYPESINNLLNLFSNYTLF
;
A
#
# COMPACT_ATOMS: atom_id res chain seq x y z
N MET A 1 14.83 24.31 1.84
CA MET A 1 13.52 23.82 2.31
C MET A 1 13.32 22.44 1.69
N SER A 2 13.09 21.38 2.48
CA SER A 2 12.92 20.01 1.92
C SER A 2 11.70 19.98 0.97
N SER A 3 11.80 19.27 -0.16
CA SER A 3 10.71 19.08 -1.12
C SER A 3 9.42 18.54 -0.45
N PHE A 4 9.57 17.82 0.66
CA PHE A 4 8.45 17.35 1.48
C PHE A 4 7.65 18.50 2.10
N LEU A 5 8.31 19.55 2.62
CA LEU A 5 7.62 20.69 3.24
C LEU A 5 6.88 21.54 2.19
N LEU A 6 7.43 21.64 0.97
CA LEU A 6 6.77 22.31 -0.16
C LEU A 6 5.47 21.60 -0.59
N PHE A 7 5.40 20.27 -0.46
CA PHE A 7 4.22 19.49 -0.80
C PHE A 7 3.00 19.85 0.07
N PHE A 8 3.22 20.25 1.31
CA PHE A 8 2.17 20.56 2.28
C PHE A 8 1.78 22.05 2.34
N GLN A 9 2.53 22.91 1.66
CA GLN A 9 2.30 24.35 1.63
C GLN A 9 1.01 24.69 0.88
N GLY A 10 0.10 25.47 1.49
CA GLY A 10 -1.20 25.84 0.92
C GLY A 10 -2.30 24.79 1.09
N HIS A 11 -2.03 23.72 1.83
CA HIS A 11 -3.00 22.67 2.18
C HIS A 11 -3.22 22.54 3.68
N GLU A 12 -2.88 23.58 4.46
CA GLU A 12 -2.95 23.60 5.91
C GLU A 12 -4.37 23.21 6.38
N GLY A 13 -4.46 22.33 7.38
CA GLY A 13 -5.72 21.82 7.92
C GLY A 13 -6.43 20.74 7.08
N ARG A 14 -5.88 20.33 5.93
CA ARG A 14 -6.45 19.25 5.09
C ARG A 14 -5.74 17.91 5.21
N TYR A 15 -4.76 17.82 6.11
CA TYR A 15 -3.95 16.62 6.30
C TYR A 15 -3.53 16.49 7.76
N SER A 16 -3.31 15.25 8.19
CA SER A 16 -2.66 14.89 9.44
C SER A 16 -1.43 14.05 9.14
N ILE A 17 -0.32 14.34 9.83
CA ILE A 17 0.94 13.60 9.68
C ILE A 17 1.15 12.72 10.91
N TYR A 18 1.59 11.49 10.66
CA TYR A 18 1.96 10.51 11.68
C TYR A 18 3.36 9.99 11.35
N VAL A 19 4.27 10.06 12.30
CA VAL A 19 5.68 9.74 12.09
C VAL A 19 6.03 8.49 12.87
N HIS A 20 6.60 7.48 12.21
CA HIS A 20 7.19 6.36 12.91
C HIS A 20 8.62 6.73 13.32
N ALA A 21 8.89 6.81 14.62
CA ALA A 21 10.20 7.17 15.15
C ALA A 21 10.88 5.98 15.85
N SER A 22 11.98 5.48 15.28
CA SER A 22 12.77 4.39 15.89
C SER A 22 13.68 4.94 16.99
N ARG A 23 13.22 4.85 18.24
CA ARG A 23 13.91 5.11 19.53
C ARG A 23 14.53 6.49 19.80
N GLU A 24 15.11 7.17 18.82
CA GLU A 24 15.56 8.55 19.01
C GLU A 24 14.38 9.48 18.76
N LYS A 25 14.05 10.33 19.74
CA LYS A 25 13.06 11.40 19.55
C LYS A 25 13.67 12.38 18.55
N PRO A 26 13.20 12.45 17.29
CA PRO A 26 13.79 13.36 16.34
C PRO A 26 13.55 14.78 16.84
N GLU A 27 14.58 15.64 16.80
CA GLU A 27 14.34 17.06 16.96
C GLU A 27 13.62 17.57 15.70
N HIS A 28 12.30 17.69 15.81
CA HIS A 28 11.48 18.21 14.73
C HIS A 28 11.65 19.73 14.64
N VAL A 29 12.35 20.19 13.60
CA VAL A 29 12.53 21.63 13.32
C VAL A 29 11.22 22.26 12.82
N SER A 30 10.29 21.46 12.27
CA SER A 30 9.02 21.95 11.74
C SER A 30 7.86 21.66 12.72
N PRO A 31 6.99 22.65 13.00
CA PRO A 31 5.77 22.46 13.80
C PRO A 31 4.84 21.35 13.29
N LEU A 32 4.94 20.99 12.00
CA LEU A 32 4.10 19.95 11.38
C LEU A 32 4.28 18.56 11.99
N PHE A 33 5.45 18.28 12.57
CA PHE A 33 5.78 16.96 13.11
C PHE A 33 5.85 16.92 14.64
N VAL A 34 5.77 18.08 15.31
CA VAL A 34 5.85 18.16 16.77
C VAL A 34 4.70 17.39 17.40
N GLY A 35 5.04 16.40 18.25
CA GLY A 35 4.07 15.56 18.94
C GLY A 35 3.34 14.55 18.06
N ARG A 36 3.82 14.31 16.83
CA ARG A 36 3.25 13.35 15.87
C ARG A 36 3.97 12.00 15.83
N ASP A 37 4.96 11.82 16.71
CA ASP A 37 5.76 10.59 16.78
C ASP A 37 4.99 9.44 17.41
N ILE A 38 4.97 8.32 16.69
CA ILE A 38 4.48 7.03 17.18
C ILE A 38 5.70 6.15 17.40
N HIS A 39 5.99 5.91 18.68
CA HIS A 39 7.13 5.09 19.06
C HIS A 39 6.88 3.60 18.85
N SER A 40 7.89 2.94 18.31
CA SER A 40 7.86 1.53 17.95
C SER A 40 9.29 0.97 17.91
N GLU A 41 9.40 -0.35 17.76
CA GLU A 41 10.69 -1.03 17.60
C GLU A 41 11.39 -0.62 16.31
N LYS A 42 12.69 -0.87 16.24
CA LYS A 42 13.49 -0.56 15.04
C LYS A 42 12.99 -1.38 13.86
N VAL A 43 12.63 -0.70 12.77
CA VAL A 43 12.31 -1.34 11.50
C VAL A 43 13.59 -1.87 10.85
N THR A 44 13.53 -3.10 10.36
CA THR A 44 14.58 -3.68 9.52
C THR A 44 14.00 -3.98 8.15
N TRP A 45 14.70 -3.55 7.09
CA TRP A 45 14.26 -3.76 5.72
C TRP A 45 13.98 -5.24 5.41
N GLY A 46 12.89 -5.48 4.68
CA GLY A 46 12.44 -6.82 4.28
C GLY A 46 11.90 -7.71 5.41
N LYS A 47 11.96 -7.27 6.67
CA LYS A 47 11.36 -7.99 7.81
C LYS A 47 9.95 -7.49 8.10
N ILE A 48 9.16 -8.33 8.77
CA ILE A 48 7.79 -8.01 9.19
C ILE A 48 7.68 -6.72 10.03
N SER A 49 8.76 -6.30 10.69
CA SER A 49 8.84 -5.03 11.42
C SER A 49 8.44 -3.80 10.56
N MET A 50 8.68 -3.85 9.24
CA MET A 50 8.23 -2.78 8.32
C MET A 50 6.71 -2.70 8.27
N VAL A 51 6.05 -3.84 8.03
CA VAL A 51 4.58 -3.97 8.04
C VAL A 51 4.00 -3.64 9.42
N ASP A 52 4.68 -4.00 10.51
CA ASP A 52 4.24 -3.66 11.88
C ASP A 52 4.20 -2.15 12.10
N ALA A 53 5.23 -1.43 11.64
CA ALA A 53 5.27 0.02 11.69
C ALA A 53 4.15 0.65 10.85
N GLU A 54 3.95 0.18 9.62
CA GLU A 54 2.89 0.65 8.72
C GLU A 54 1.48 0.43 9.30
N ARG A 55 1.21 -0.76 9.83
CA ARG A 55 -0.06 -1.07 10.49
C ARG A 55 -0.30 -0.19 11.71
N ARG A 56 0.76 0.10 12.48
CA ARG A 56 0.68 0.99 13.65
C ARG A 56 0.39 2.44 13.24
N LEU A 57 1.00 2.93 12.16
CA LEU A 57 0.69 4.24 11.59
C LEU A 57 -0.78 4.32 11.18
N LEU A 58 -1.27 3.32 10.43
CA LEU A 58 -2.68 3.23 10.03
C LEU A 58 -3.62 3.20 11.23
N ALA A 59 -3.33 2.38 12.25
CA ALA A 59 -4.16 2.26 13.43
C ALA A 59 -4.28 3.58 14.21
N ASN A 60 -3.20 4.36 14.32
CA ASN A 60 -3.25 5.68 14.94
C ASN A 60 -4.00 6.70 14.07
N ALA A 61 -3.75 6.68 12.76
CA ALA A 61 -4.42 7.59 11.83
C ALA A 61 -5.93 7.33 11.72
N LEU A 62 -6.38 6.09 11.91
CA LEU A 62 -7.78 5.70 11.89
C LEU A 62 -8.59 6.16 13.11
N GLN A 63 -7.94 6.54 14.22
CA GLN A 63 -8.62 7.08 15.41
C GLN A 63 -9.34 8.41 15.09
N ASP A 64 -8.80 9.17 14.15
CA ASP A 64 -9.46 10.36 13.60
C ASP A 64 -10.50 9.92 12.55
N SER A 65 -11.76 10.29 12.75
CA SER A 65 -12.86 9.99 11.83
C SER A 65 -12.76 10.76 10.51
N ASP A 66 -12.09 11.91 10.50
CA ASP A 66 -11.99 12.78 9.33
C ASP A 66 -10.94 12.27 8.34
N ASN A 67 -10.04 11.40 8.79
CA ASN A 67 -9.07 10.72 7.93
C ASN A 67 -9.75 9.69 7.02
N GLN A 68 -9.91 10.07 5.75
CA GLN A 68 -10.54 9.24 4.71
C GLN A 68 -9.56 8.58 3.75
N HIS A 69 -8.35 9.11 3.62
CA HIS A 69 -7.34 8.67 2.65
C HIS A 69 -5.96 8.66 3.29
N PHE A 70 -5.23 7.56 3.14
CA PHE A 70 -3.98 7.28 3.83
C PHE A 70 -2.88 7.02 2.80
N VAL A 71 -1.75 7.68 2.96
CA VAL A 71 -0.60 7.56 2.05
C VAL A 71 0.63 7.24 2.88
N LEU A 72 1.34 6.17 2.53
CA LEU A 72 2.62 5.85 3.13
C LEU A 72 3.75 6.57 2.38
N LEU A 73 4.56 7.31 3.14
CA LEU A 73 5.72 8.04 2.64
C LEU A 73 6.97 7.59 3.41
N SER A 74 8.13 7.62 2.75
CA SER A 74 9.45 7.34 3.32
C SER A 74 10.42 8.43 2.84
N ASP A 75 11.51 8.66 3.59
CA ASP A 75 12.60 9.58 3.22
C ASP A 75 13.31 9.18 1.91
N SER A 76 13.06 7.97 1.41
CA SER A 76 13.44 7.56 0.06
C SER A 76 12.65 8.38 -0.95
N TYR A 77 13.31 9.42 -1.46
CA TYR A 77 12.99 10.50 -2.42
C TYR A 77 11.92 10.28 -3.54
N SER A 78 11.36 9.09 -3.71
CA SER A 78 10.62 8.67 -4.91
C SER A 78 9.13 9.04 -4.93
N VAL A 79 8.51 9.42 -3.81
CA VAL A 79 7.07 9.74 -3.76
C VAL A 79 6.77 11.24 -3.82
N ILE A 80 7.78 12.09 -3.58
CA ILE A 80 7.62 13.55 -3.44
C ILE A 80 7.50 14.26 -4.81
N LEU A 81 7.71 13.55 -5.93
CA LEU A 81 7.57 14.10 -7.28
C LEU A 81 6.11 14.17 -7.76
N PHE A 82 5.17 13.54 -7.05
CA PHE A 82 3.77 13.47 -7.47
C PHE A 82 2.89 14.38 -6.59
N ARG A 83 2.03 15.20 -7.20
CA ARG A 83 0.97 15.95 -6.49
C ARG A 83 0.12 14.96 -5.66
N VAL A 84 -0.47 15.38 -4.53
CA VAL A 84 -1.37 14.56 -3.67
C VAL A 84 -2.38 13.74 -4.52
N GLU A 85 -2.91 14.38 -5.57
CA GLU A 85 -3.89 13.82 -6.50
C GLU A 85 -3.33 12.68 -7.37
N LEU A 86 -2.03 12.70 -7.68
CA LEU A 86 -1.32 11.72 -8.51
C LEU A 86 -0.79 10.54 -7.69
N ILE A 87 -0.48 10.74 -6.41
CA ILE A 87 0.00 9.66 -5.51
C ILE A 87 -1.08 8.59 -5.35
N SER A 88 -2.35 9.01 -5.27
CA SER A 88 -3.50 8.10 -5.22
C SER A 88 -3.64 7.22 -6.47
N PHE A 89 -3.21 7.73 -7.63
CA PHE A 89 -3.34 7.06 -8.93
C PHE A 89 -2.27 5.98 -9.13
N TYR A 90 -1.01 6.26 -8.80
CA TYR A 90 0.10 5.35 -9.10
C TYR A 90 0.13 4.12 -8.19
N ILE A 91 -0.26 4.30 -6.93
CA ILE A 91 0.05 3.32 -5.90
C ILE A 91 -1.04 2.23 -5.75
N PHE A 92 -2.30 2.54 -6.08
CA PHE A 92 -3.41 1.56 -6.06
C PHE A 92 -3.25 0.45 -7.13
N SER A 93 -2.45 0.71 -8.17
CA SER A 93 -2.32 -0.14 -9.35
C SER A 93 -1.27 -1.25 -9.23
N SER A 94 -0.61 -1.42 -8.08
CA SER A 94 0.59 -2.26 -8.03
C SER A 94 0.36 -3.72 -7.65
N SER A 95 -0.87 -4.27 -7.65
CA SER A 95 -1.06 -5.71 -7.40
C SER A 95 -0.98 -6.52 -8.71
N PHE A 96 0.10 -7.26 -8.92
CA PHE A 96 0.28 -8.10 -10.10
C PHE A 96 0.84 -9.49 -9.77
N TYR A 97 0.64 -10.43 -10.69
CA TYR A 97 1.28 -11.73 -10.67
C TYR A 97 2.65 -11.60 -11.35
N ASP A 98 3.71 -12.02 -10.66
CA ASP A 98 5.08 -11.96 -11.16
C ASP A 98 5.68 -13.36 -11.06
N PRO A 99 5.84 -14.11 -12.17
CA PRO A 99 6.42 -15.46 -12.12
C PRO A 99 7.94 -15.44 -11.83
N GLY A 100 8.58 -14.27 -11.80
CA GLY A 100 10.02 -14.13 -11.65
C GLY A 100 10.56 -14.37 -10.23
N PRO A 101 11.90 -14.30 -10.07
CA PRO A 101 12.60 -14.54 -8.80
C PRO A 101 12.23 -13.54 -7.69
N HIS A 102 11.74 -12.36 -8.07
CA HIS A 102 11.30 -11.32 -7.16
C HIS A 102 9.79 -11.36 -6.85
N GLY A 103 9.05 -12.27 -7.50
CA GLY A 103 7.62 -12.43 -7.38
C GLY A 103 7.26 -13.74 -6.67
N ASN A 104 6.52 -14.60 -7.38
CA ASN A 104 5.99 -15.86 -6.89
C ASN A 104 7.07 -16.89 -6.53
N PHE A 105 8.30 -16.78 -7.07
CA PHE A 105 9.41 -17.62 -6.59
C PHE A 105 9.70 -17.44 -5.10
N ARG A 106 9.28 -16.31 -4.50
CA ARG A 106 9.42 -16.02 -3.07
C ARG A 106 8.35 -16.70 -2.20
N TYR A 107 7.34 -17.33 -2.81
CA TYR A 107 6.25 -17.97 -2.10
C TYR A 107 6.75 -19.13 -1.21
N SER A 108 6.07 -19.31 -0.08
CA SER A 108 6.30 -20.42 0.84
C SER A 108 5.05 -21.28 0.93
N LYS A 109 5.20 -22.59 0.73
CA LYS A 109 4.10 -23.57 0.85
C LYS A 109 3.50 -23.61 2.25
N ASN A 110 4.23 -23.18 3.27
CA ASN A 110 3.75 -23.09 4.66
C ASN A 110 2.68 -22.00 4.84
N MET A 111 2.46 -21.13 3.85
CA MET A 111 1.36 -20.17 3.87
C MET A 111 -0.01 -20.79 3.55
N LEU A 112 -0.04 -22.04 3.04
CA LEU A 112 -1.28 -22.79 2.85
C LEU A 112 -1.97 -23.13 4.18
N PRO A 113 -3.29 -23.39 4.16
CA PRO A 113 -4.22 -23.18 3.05
C PRO A 113 -4.67 -21.71 2.87
N GLU A 114 -4.39 -20.83 3.84
CA GLU A 114 -4.94 -19.48 3.91
C GLU A 114 -4.50 -18.59 2.75
N VAL A 115 -3.21 -18.63 2.40
CA VAL A 115 -2.68 -17.92 1.24
C VAL A 115 -2.27 -18.96 0.21
N ARG A 116 -3.07 -19.08 -0.85
CA ARG A 116 -2.75 -19.96 -1.98
C ARG A 116 -1.70 -19.30 -2.87
N GLU A 117 -0.85 -20.11 -3.48
CA GLU A 117 0.16 -19.63 -4.43
C GLU A 117 -0.47 -18.85 -5.60
N SER A 118 -1.63 -19.31 -6.08
CA SER A 118 -2.42 -18.63 -7.12
C SER A 118 -2.89 -17.22 -6.71
N ASP A 119 -3.03 -16.98 -5.41
CA ASP A 119 -3.51 -15.74 -4.83
C ASP A 119 -2.35 -14.83 -4.40
N PHE A 120 -1.11 -15.35 -4.35
CA PHE A 120 0.09 -14.60 -4.01
C PHE A 120 0.42 -13.56 -5.09
N ARG A 121 0.52 -12.29 -4.67
CA ARG A 121 0.77 -11.14 -5.55
C ARG A 121 1.99 -10.37 -5.09
N LYS A 122 2.58 -9.63 -6.03
CA LYS A 122 3.63 -8.66 -5.80
C LYS A 122 3.07 -7.27 -6.00
N GLY A 123 3.65 -6.29 -5.31
CA GLY A 123 3.39 -4.88 -5.54
C GLY A 123 4.40 -3.93 -4.93
N SER A 124 4.00 -2.67 -4.88
CA SER A 124 4.79 -1.56 -4.36
C SER A 124 4.87 -1.61 -2.83
N GLN A 125 6.04 -1.28 -2.28
CA GLN A 125 6.23 -1.05 -0.84
C GLN A 125 5.43 0.17 -0.36
N TRP A 126 5.29 1.19 -1.21
CA TRP A 126 4.42 2.33 -0.93
C TRP A 126 2.97 1.96 -1.20
N PHE A 127 2.06 2.43 -0.35
CA PHE A 127 0.62 2.29 -0.54
C PHE A 127 -0.11 3.64 -0.42
N SER A 128 -1.25 3.73 -1.10
CA SER A 128 -2.25 4.78 -0.93
C SER A 128 -3.60 4.09 -0.83
N VAL A 129 -4.28 4.23 0.30
CA VAL A 129 -5.50 3.47 0.59
C VAL A 129 -6.61 4.35 1.14
N LYS A 130 -7.86 4.01 0.83
CA LYS A 130 -9.04 4.63 1.46
C LYS A 130 -9.27 4.05 2.86
N ARG A 131 -10.01 4.76 3.71
CA ARG A 131 -10.36 4.35 5.09
C ARG A 131 -10.86 2.91 5.20
N GLN A 132 -11.76 2.49 4.33
CA GLN A 132 -12.27 1.11 4.33
C GLN A 132 -11.15 0.07 4.16
N HIS A 133 -10.17 0.34 3.30
CA HIS A 133 -9.05 -0.57 3.05
C HIS A 133 -8.03 -0.50 4.19
N ALA A 134 -7.80 0.68 4.77
CA ALA A 134 -6.97 0.82 5.97
C ALA A 134 -7.53 0.02 7.15
N LEU A 135 -8.86 0.06 7.36
CA LEU A 135 -9.53 -0.76 8.38
C LEU A 135 -9.30 -2.26 8.13
N MET A 136 -9.41 -2.71 6.89
CA MET A 136 -9.14 -4.11 6.54
C MET A 136 -7.69 -4.51 6.85
N ILE A 137 -6.71 -3.65 6.53
CA ILE A 137 -5.28 -3.92 6.81
C ILE A 137 -5.05 -4.10 8.31
N VAL A 138 -5.61 -3.20 9.13
CA VAL A 138 -5.41 -3.21 10.59
C VAL A 138 -6.16 -4.37 11.24
N ALA A 139 -7.34 -4.72 10.72
CA ALA A 139 -8.16 -5.82 11.22
C ALA A 139 -7.67 -7.21 10.78
N ASP A 140 -6.95 -7.32 9.67
CA ASP A 140 -6.47 -8.63 9.20
C ASP A 140 -5.43 -9.20 10.16
N SER A 141 -5.72 -10.37 10.71
CA SER A 141 -4.76 -11.18 11.47
C SER A 141 -4.34 -12.43 10.70
N LEU A 142 -5.15 -12.90 9.74
CA LEU A 142 -4.98 -14.19 9.11
C LEU A 142 -3.81 -14.15 8.11
N TYR A 143 -3.88 -13.27 7.11
CA TYR A 143 -2.83 -13.15 6.11
C TYR A 143 -1.57 -12.60 6.76
N TYR A 144 -1.70 -11.55 7.57
CA TYR A 144 -0.60 -10.98 8.33
C TYR A 144 0.21 -12.04 9.10
N ASN A 145 -0.44 -12.93 9.85
CA ASN A 145 0.28 -13.97 10.58
C ASN A 145 1.01 -14.92 9.63
N LYS A 146 0.46 -15.26 8.46
CA LYS A 146 1.19 -16.09 7.48
C LYS A 146 2.43 -15.40 6.94
N PHE A 147 2.31 -14.12 6.55
CA PHE A 147 3.47 -13.34 6.10
C PHE A 147 4.50 -13.15 7.22
N LYS A 148 4.06 -12.91 8.46
CA LYS A 148 4.93 -12.78 9.64
C LYS A 148 5.80 -14.00 9.88
N HIS A 149 5.23 -15.20 9.79
CA HIS A 149 5.94 -16.43 10.12
C HIS A 149 6.68 -17.04 8.92
N HIS A 150 6.21 -16.80 7.69
CA HIS A 150 6.67 -17.50 6.50
C HIS A 150 7.16 -16.59 5.37
N CYS A 151 7.30 -15.28 5.58
CA CYS A 151 7.90 -14.35 4.62
C CYS A 151 8.99 -13.54 5.31
N ARG A 152 10.25 -13.92 5.08
CA ARG A 152 11.42 -13.25 5.65
C ARG A 152 12.64 -13.33 4.72
N PRO A 153 13.65 -12.47 4.89
CA PRO A 153 14.93 -12.65 4.21
C PRO A 153 15.61 -13.95 4.70
N GLY A 154 16.33 -14.63 3.81
CA GLY A 154 17.11 -15.84 4.15
C GLY A 154 16.25 -17.02 4.61
N MET A 155 15.18 -17.33 3.89
CA MET A 155 14.42 -18.58 4.07
C MET A 155 15.23 -19.81 3.61
N GLU A 156 14.61 -21.00 3.70
CA GLU A 156 15.14 -22.25 3.15
C GLU A 156 15.66 -22.05 1.72
N ASP A 157 16.80 -22.67 1.43
CA ASP A 157 17.54 -22.57 0.15
C ASP A 157 18.02 -21.14 -0.21
N GLY A 158 18.12 -20.23 0.78
CA GLY A 158 18.56 -18.85 0.56
C GLY A 158 17.51 -17.96 -0.11
N ARG A 159 16.26 -18.43 -0.22
CA ARG A 159 15.15 -17.69 -0.82
C ARG A 159 14.76 -16.50 0.06
N ASN A 160 14.57 -15.33 -0.54
CA ASN A 160 14.12 -14.14 0.18
C ASN A 160 12.62 -13.92 -0.02
N CYS A 161 11.91 -13.50 1.02
CA CYS A 161 10.54 -12.99 0.91
C CYS A 161 10.42 -11.68 1.71
N TYR A 162 9.78 -10.68 1.11
CA TYR A 162 9.61 -9.34 1.70
C TYR A 162 8.11 -9.04 1.88
N ALA A 163 7.66 -9.00 3.13
CA ALA A 163 6.23 -8.91 3.43
C ALA A 163 5.61 -7.59 2.97
N ASP A 164 6.36 -6.49 3.04
CA ASP A 164 6.00 -5.15 2.56
C ASP A 164 5.76 -5.07 1.05
N GLU A 165 6.26 -6.02 0.25
CA GLU A 165 6.02 -6.11 -1.19
C GLU A 165 4.88 -7.07 -1.57
N HIS A 166 4.48 -7.97 -0.68
CA HIS A 166 3.59 -9.10 -1.02
C HIS A 166 2.31 -9.18 -0.19
N TYR A 167 2.32 -8.74 1.07
CA TYR A 167 1.18 -8.88 1.99
C TYR A 167 -0.06 -8.11 1.51
N LEU A 168 0.06 -6.79 1.35
CA LEU A 168 -1.08 -5.95 0.96
C LEU A 168 -1.63 -6.28 -0.43
N PRO A 169 -0.80 -6.48 -1.48
CA PRO A 169 -1.29 -6.91 -2.78
C PRO A 169 -2.06 -8.23 -2.72
N THR A 170 -1.58 -9.20 -1.94
CA THR A 170 -2.21 -10.52 -1.80
C THR A 170 -3.54 -10.43 -1.04
N LEU A 171 -3.59 -9.64 0.05
CA LEU A 171 -4.82 -9.38 0.81
C LEU A 171 -5.90 -8.75 -0.07
N PHE A 172 -5.55 -7.69 -0.81
CA PHE A 172 -6.52 -6.98 -1.64
C PHE A 172 -6.95 -7.77 -2.88
N TYR A 173 -6.05 -8.54 -3.49
CA TYR A 173 -6.42 -9.43 -4.59
C TYR A 173 -7.51 -10.42 -4.16
N LYS A 174 -7.39 -10.99 -2.95
CA LYS A 174 -8.40 -11.91 -2.43
C LYS A 174 -9.74 -11.22 -2.17
N VAL A 175 -9.70 -10.06 -1.53
CA VAL A 175 -10.95 -9.32 -1.21
C VAL A 175 -11.66 -8.89 -2.48
N VAL A 176 -10.94 -8.38 -3.47
CA VAL A 176 -11.52 -7.91 -4.74
C VAL A 176 -12.10 -9.08 -5.54
N THR A 177 -11.48 -10.26 -5.47
CA THR A 177 -12.03 -11.47 -6.11
C THR A 177 -13.23 -12.05 -5.35
N GLN A 178 -13.30 -11.87 -4.03
CA GLN A 178 -14.45 -12.28 -3.20
C GLN A 178 -15.64 -11.32 -3.34
N ASN A 179 -15.39 -10.02 -3.46
CA ASN A 179 -16.40 -8.97 -3.61
C ASN A 179 -16.27 -8.29 -4.98
N PRO A 180 -16.72 -8.95 -6.06
CA PRO A 180 -16.68 -8.35 -7.39
C PRO A 180 -17.63 -7.14 -7.46
N CYS A 181 -17.19 -6.09 -8.14
CA CYS A 181 -18.06 -4.97 -8.45
C CYS A 181 -18.97 -5.34 -9.62
N LEU A 182 -20.22 -4.91 -9.55
CA LEU A 182 -21.15 -5.06 -10.67
C LEU A 182 -21.08 -3.79 -11.52
N TRP A 183 -20.56 -3.93 -12.74
CA TRP A 183 -20.61 -2.88 -13.75
C TRP A 183 -21.57 -3.33 -14.85
N ASN A 184 -22.69 -2.63 -15.01
CA ASN A 184 -23.79 -3.01 -15.91
C ASN A 184 -24.24 -4.47 -15.74
N GLY A 185 -24.31 -4.95 -14.49
CA GLY A 185 -24.68 -6.35 -14.18
C GLY A 185 -23.56 -7.38 -14.38
N VAL A 186 -22.38 -6.98 -14.88
CA VAL A 186 -21.22 -7.86 -15.07
C VAL A 186 -20.26 -7.72 -13.89
N LYS A 187 -19.81 -8.86 -13.33
CA LYS A 187 -18.78 -8.91 -12.29
C LYS A 187 -17.43 -8.46 -12.86
N ARG A 188 -16.88 -7.36 -12.34
CA ARG A 188 -15.58 -6.80 -12.71
C ARG A 188 -14.75 -6.49 -11.46
N PRO A 189 -13.41 -6.47 -11.55
CA PRO A 189 -12.56 -5.96 -10.48
C PRO A 189 -12.95 -4.52 -10.09
N CYS A 190 -12.98 -4.23 -8.80
CA CYS A 190 -13.52 -2.99 -8.22
C CYS A 190 -12.62 -1.74 -8.38
N TYR A 191 -12.11 -1.47 -9.58
CA TYR A 191 -11.28 -0.29 -9.81
C TYR A 191 -11.86 0.56 -10.95
N LEU A 192 -12.52 1.66 -10.58
CA LEU A 192 -12.88 2.74 -11.48
C LEU A 192 -12.43 4.05 -10.83
N PHE A 193 -11.38 4.67 -11.37
CA PHE A 193 -11.00 6.03 -11.02
C PHE A 193 -10.74 6.83 -12.28
N ALA A 194 -11.54 7.87 -12.48
CA ALA A 194 -11.43 8.83 -13.55
C ALA A 194 -11.37 10.23 -12.91
N ARG A 195 -10.26 10.96 -13.09
CA ARG A 195 -10.21 12.38 -12.74
C ARG A 195 -9.24 13.11 -13.68
N LYS A 196 -9.73 14.23 -14.22
CA LYS A 196 -9.01 15.17 -15.11
C LYS A 196 -8.69 14.60 -16.50
N PHE A 197 -9.72 14.36 -17.31
CA PHE A 197 -9.54 14.08 -18.73
C PHE A 197 -9.42 15.39 -19.50
N TYR A 198 -8.33 15.56 -20.24
CA TYR A 198 -8.36 16.39 -21.43
C TYR A 198 -9.16 15.65 -22.52
N PRO A 199 -9.96 16.32 -23.35
CA PRO A 199 -10.78 15.67 -24.38
C PRO A 199 -9.98 14.71 -25.28
N GLU A 200 -8.70 15.00 -25.53
CA GLU A 200 -7.84 14.14 -26.36
C GLU A 200 -7.44 12.82 -25.68
N SER A 201 -7.50 12.73 -24.35
CA SER A 201 -7.13 11.53 -23.57
C SER A 201 -8.18 10.42 -23.64
N ILE A 202 -9.44 10.78 -23.93
CA ILE A 202 -10.56 9.83 -24.00
C ILE A 202 -10.33 8.79 -25.10
N ASN A 203 -9.86 9.21 -26.28
CA ASN A 203 -9.66 8.31 -27.42
C ASN A 203 -8.53 7.30 -27.19
N ASN A 204 -7.46 7.69 -26.50
CA ASN A 204 -6.37 6.78 -26.14
C ASN A 204 -6.79 5.76 -25.07
N LEU A 205 -7.64 6.18 -24.13
CA LEU A 205 -8.19 5.29 -23.11
C LEU A 205 -9.19 4.29 -23.71
N LEU A 206 -10.03 4.72 -24.65
CA LEU A 206 -10.93 3.81 -25.38
C LEU A 206 -10.17 2.70 -26.11
N ASN A 207 -9.00 3.00 -26.67
CA ASN A 207 -8.12 2.00 -27.29
C ASN A 207 -7.42 1.06 -26.29
N LEU A 208 -7.07 1.57 -25.10
CA LEU A 208 -6.49 0.74 -24.03
C LEU A 208 -7.54 -0.19 -23.41
N PHE A 209 -8.78 0.26 -23.24
CA PHE A 209 -9.86 -0.49 -22.58
C PHE A 209 -10.64 -1.41 -23.53
N SER A 210 -10.65 -1.15 -24.85
CA SER A 210 -11.27 -2.06 -25.83
C SER A 210 -10.65 -3.47 -25.80
N ASN A 211 -9.36 -3.57 -25.46
CA ASN A 211 -8.65 -4.84 -25.29
C ASN A 211 -8.96 -5.58 -23.98
N TYR A 212 -9.54 -4.91 -22.97
CA TYR A 212 -9.97 -5.54 -21.71
C TYR A 212 -11.46 -5.90 -21.68
N THR A 213 -12.22 -5.51 -22.71
CA THR A 213 -13.65 -5.87 -22.90
C THR A 213 -13.87 -7.19 -23.64
N LEU A 214 -12.81 -7.84 -24.13
CA LEU A 214 -12.88 -9.22 -24.59
C LEU A 214 -12.62 -10.11 -23.38
N PHE A 215 -13.52 -11.07 -23.15
CA PHE A 215 -13.72 -11.93 -21.96
C PHE A 215 -14.66 -11.37 -20.88
#